data_AF-A0A960E614-F1
#
_entry.id   AF-A0A960E614-F1
#
_cell.length_a   1.000
_cell.length_b   1.000
_cell.length_c   1.000
_cell.angle_alpha   90.00
_cell.angle_beta   90.00
_cell.angle_gamma   90.00
#
_symmetry.space_group_name_H-M   'P 1'
#
loop_
_entity.id
_entity.type
_entity.pdbx_description
1 polymer ?
#
loop_
_entity_poly.entity_id
_entity_poly.type
_entity_poly.pdbx_seq_one_letter_code
_entity_poly.pdbx_strand_id
1 'polypeptide(L)'
;MGQAIGQVLGLAVGVAISPVPVIALILMLFSRRATTNSVAFLGGWLIGLVVVSIIVLSIGIQDSGENADSGGWIKLVIGVLFLALAIGEPSTASGRTCGSGREWGRRRPSPARLQRVIT
;
A
#
# COMPACT_ATOMS: atom_id res chain seq x y z
N MET A 1 -20.44 -26.74 -25.08
CA MET A 1 -20.82 -25.31 -25.01
C MET A 1 -20.64 -24.72 -23.61
N GLY A 2 -21.15 -25.33 -22.52
CA GLY A 2 -21.01 -24.78 -21.15
C GLY A 2 -19.57 -24.54 -20.67
N GLN A 3 -18.63 -25.43 -21.04
CA GLN A 3 -17.20 -25.28 -20.71
C GLN A 3 -16.56 -24.03 -21.33
N ALA A 4 -16.97 -23.66 -22.55
CA ALA A 4 -16.47 -22.45 -23.21
C ALA A 4 -16.97 -21.18 -22.50
N ILE A 5 -18.22 -21.20 -22.00
CA ILE A 5 -18.79 -20.10 -21.23
C ILE A 5 -18.06 -19.94 -19.89
N GLY A 6 -17.76 -21.05 -19.20
CA GLY A 6 -16.98 -21.03 -17.95
C GLY A 6 -15.58 -20.45 -18.13
N GLN A 7 -14.90 -20.81 -19.21
CA GLN A 7 -13.57 -20.26 -19.54
C GLN A 7 -13.61 -18.75 -19.81
N VAL A 8 -14.60 -18.28 -20.59
CA VAL A 8 -14.74 -16.85 -20.90
C VAL A 8 -15.15 -16.04 -19.66
N LEU A 9 -16.03 -16.56 -18.81
CA LEU A 9 -16.42 -15.92 -17.55
C LEU A 9 -15.22 -15.73 -16.62
N GLY A 10 -14.38 -16.76 -16.45
CA GLY A 10 -13.17 -16.66 -15.64
C GLY A 10 -12.20 -15.58 -16.14
N LEU A 11 -11.97 -15.53 -17.45
CA LEU A 11 -11.14 -14.49 -18.07
C LEU A 11 -11.76 -13.09 -17.92
N ALA A 12 -13.08 -12.96 -18.09
CA ALA A 12 -13.78 -11.69 -17.95
C ALA A 12 -13.67 -11.11 -16.53
N VAL A 13 -13.77 -11.96 -15.51
CA VAL A 13 -13.57 -11.56 -14.10
C VAL A 13 -12.14 -11.09 -13.87
N GLY A 14 -11.13 -11.80 -14.39
CA GLY A 14 -9.73 -11.39 -14.28
C GLY A 14 -9.48 -10.00 -14.89
N VAL A 15 -10.03 -9.73 -16.07
CA VAL A 15 -9.93 -8.42 -16.73
C VAL A 15 -10.66 -7.33 -15.92
N ALA A 16 -11.84 -7.65 -15.38
CA ALA A 16 -12.63 -6.70 -14.59
C ALA A 16 -11.97 -6.30 -13.25
N ILE A 17 -11.11 -7.14 -12.69
CA ILE A 17 -10.36 -6.85 -11.45
C ILE A 17 -9.15 -5.94 -11.71
N SER A 18 -8.59 -5.94 -12.93
CA SER A 18 -7.39 -5.17 -13.30
C SER A 18 -7.41 -3.67 -12.99
N PRO A 19 -8.54 -2.93 -13.03
CA PRO A 19 -8.55 -1.51 -12.73
C PRO A 19 -8.27 -1.21 -11.25
N VAL A 20 -8.60 -2.13 -10.33
CA VAL A 20 -8.53 -1.89 -8.88
C VAL A 20 -7.09 -1.60 -8.42
N PRO A 21 -6.07 -2.41 -8.78
CA PRO A 21 -4.68 -2.12 -8.44
C PRO A 21 -4.16 -0.84 -9.08
N VAL A 22 -4.59 -0.56 -10.32
CA VAL A 22 -4.15 0.64 -11.05
C VAL A 22 -4.63 1.90 -10.33
N ILE A 23 -5.89 1.93 -9.89
CA ILE A 23 -6.44 3.06 -9.12
C ILE A 23 -5.67 3.22 -7.80
N ALA A 24 -5.42 2.12 -7.09
CA ALA A 24 -4.65 2.15 -5.86
C ALA A 24 -3.24 2.72 -6.08
N LEU A 25 -2.53 2.28 -7.11
CA LEU A 25 -1.20 2.76 -7.47
C LEU A 25 -1.20 4.26 -7.80
N ILE A 26 -2.17 4.74 -8.58
CA ILE A 26 -2.27 6.17 -8.93
C ILE A 26 -2.51 7.00 -7.67
N LEU A 27 -3.50 6.66 -6.84
CA LEU A 27 -3.79 7.40 -5.60
C LEU A 27 -2.59 7.44 -4.65
N MET A 28 -1.81 6.36 -4.63
CA MET A 28 -0.60 6.25 -3.82
C MET A 28 0.55 7.12 -4.35
N LEU A 29 0.71 7.20 -5.67
CA LEU A 29 1.70 8.05 -6.33
C LEU A 29 1.45 9.54 -6.08
N PHE A 30 0.18 9.94 -5.99
CA PHE A 30 -0.24 11.30 -5.64
C PHE A 30 -0.05 11.64 -4.14
N SER A 31 0.27 10.66 -3.30
CA SER A 31 0.49 10.89 -1.86
C SER A 31 1.88 11.43 -1.55
N ARG A 32 1.98 12.30 -0.54
CA ARG A 32 3.23 12.96 -0.10
C ARG A 32 4.32 11.98 0.42
N ARG A 33 3.97 10.70 0.61
CA ARG A 33 4.88 9.57 0.93
C ARG A 33 4.75 8.42 -0.09
N ALA A 34 4.74 8.74 -1.38
CA ALA A 34 4.48 7.81 -2.47
C ALA A 34 5.31 6.51 -2.44
N THR A 35 6.58 6.57 -2.02
CA THR A 35 7.51 5.44 -2.11
C THR A 35 7.31 4.39 -1.01
N THR A 36 7.16 4.79 0.25
CA THR A 36 6.93 3.84 1.36
C THR A 36 5.59 3.14 1.20
N ASN A 37 4.58 3.91 0.78
CA ASN A 37 3.25 3.38 0.58
C ASN A 37 3.21 2.44 -0.64
N SER A 38 3.83 2.79 -1.78
CA SER A 38 3.80 1.94 -2.98
C SER A 38 4.47 0.58 -2.79
N VAL A 39 5.56 0.52 -2.01
CA VAL A 39 6.24 -0.74 -1.69
C VAL A 39 5.38 -1.62 -0.78
N ALA A 40 4.69 -1.04 0.21
CA ALA A 40 3.77 -1.77 1.07
C ALA A 40 2.56 -2.33 0.29
N PHE A 41 2.02 -1.55 -0.66
CA PHE A 41 0.96 -2.02 -1.55
C PHE A 41 1.45 -3.14 -2.47
N LEU A 42 2.63 -2.99 -3.09
CA LEU A 42 3.17 -4.01 -3.99
C LEU A 42 3.47 -5.31 -3.24
N GLY A 43 4.03 -5.22 -2.03
CA GLY A 43 4.27 -6.36 -1.16
C GLY A 43 2.97 -7.07 -0.78
N GLY A 44 1.97 -6.32 -0.29
CA GLY A 44 0.66 -6.88 0.04
C GLY A 44 -0.08 -7.47 -1.16
N TRP A 45 0.03 -6.83 -2.33
CA TRP A 45 -0.58 -7.29 -3.58
C TRP A 45 0.03 -8.60 -4.07
N LEU A 46 1.37 -8.71 -4.09
CA LEU A 46 2.06 -9.95 -4.47
C LEU A 46 1.75 -11.08 -3.49
N ILE A 47 1.74 -10.81 -2.18
CA ILE A 47 1.34 -11.78 -1.17
C ILE A 47 -0.10 -12.24 -1.42
N GLY A 48 -1.03 -11.31 -1.65
CA GLY A 48 -2.42 -11.63 -1.96
C GLY A 48 -2.58 -12.52 -3.19
N LEU A 49 -1.86 -12.22 -4.28
CA LEU A 49 -1.87 -13.05 -5.49
C LEU A 49 -1.32 -14.45 -5.23
N VAL A 50 -0.20 -14.57 -4.49
CA VAL A 50 0.38 -15.88 -4.14
C VAL A 50 -0.63 -16.71 -3.32
N VAL A 51 -1.27 -16.10 -2.33
CA VAL A 51 -2.29 -16.77 -1.51
C VAL A 51 -3.46 -17.25 -2.36
N VAL A 52 -4.02 -16.39 -3.22
CA VAL A 52 -5.14 -16.75 -4.10
C VAL A 52 -4.73 -17.85 -5.09
N SER A 53 -3.56 -17.74 -5.71
CA SER A 53 -3.05 -18.76 -6.64
C SER A 53 -2.88 -20.11 -5.94
N ILE A 54 -2.34 -20.15 -4.72
CA ILE A 54 -2.21 -21.39 -3.94
C ILE A 54 -3.59 -22.00 -3.66
N ILE A 55 -4.57 -21.19 -3.25
CA ILE A 55 -5.95 -21.67 -3.00
C ILE A 55 -6.55 -22.28 -4.28
N VAL A 56 -6.46 -21.56 -5.40
CA VAL A 56 -7.00 -22.01 -6.70
C VAL A 56 -6.30 -23.28 -7.20
N LEU A 57 -4.98 -23.39 -7.03
CA LEU A 57 -4.25 -24.60 -7.37
C LEU A 57 -4.68 -25.77 -6.47
N SER A 58 -4.84 -25.51 -5.17
CA SER A 58 -5.19 -26.54 -4.19
C SER A 58 -6.59 -27.13 -4.42
N ILE A 59 -7.55 -26.32 -4.85
CA ILE A 59 -8.89 -26.82 -5.25
C ILE A 59 -8.84 -27.56 -6.59
N GLY A 60 -8.03 -27.10 -7.56
CA GLY A 60 -7.91 -27.76 -8.86
C GLY A 60 -7.23 -29.13 -8.78
N ILE A 61 -6.28 -29.29 -7.85
CA ILE A 61 -5.58 -30.55 -7.60
C ILE A 61 -6.50 -31.55 -6.87
N GLN A 62 -7.38 -31.09 -5.98
CA GLN A 62 -8.33 -31.98 -5.27
C GLN A 62 -9.31 -32.70 -6.19
N ASP A 63 -9.67 -32.09 -7.32
CA ASP A 63 -10.54 -32.70 -8.33
C ASP A 63 -9.84 -33.78 -9.17
N SER A 64 -8.50 -33.88 -9.08
CA SER A 64 -7.67 -34.78 -9.91
C SER A 64 -7.01 -35.96 -9.18
N GLY A 65 -7.16 -36.08 -7.85
CA GLY A 65 -6.78 -37.32 -7.14
C GLY A 65 -6.31 -37.11 -5.69
N GLU A 66 -6.98 -37.83 -4.79
CA GLU A 66 -6.52 -38.30 -3.47
C GLU A 66 -5.90 -37.29 -2.48
N ASN A 67 -6.76 -36.80 -1.57
CA ASN A 67 -6.51 -36.40 -0.17
C ASN A 67 -5.07 -36.00 0.22
N ALA A 68 -4.60 -34.84 -0.25
CA ALA A 68 -3.40 -34.22 0.28
C ALA A 68 -3.77 -33.10 1.27
N ASP A 69 -3.92 -33.49 2.53
CA ASP A 69 -3.81 -32.69 3.77
C ASP A 69 -3.99 -31.16 3.61
N SER A 70 -5.24 -30.75 3.45
CA SER A 70 -5.69 -29.37 3.20
C SER A 70 -5.46 -28.40 4.38
N GLY A 71 -4.76 -28.81 5.44
CA GLY A 71 -4.54 -28.00 6.64
C GLY A 71 -3.24 -27.19 6.66
N GLY A 72 -2.23 -27.55 5.85
CA GLY A 72 -0.90 -26.94 5.92
C GLY A 72 -0.82 -25.51 5.38
N TRP A 73 -1.58 -25.21 4.32
CA TRP A 73 -1.49 -23.93 3.62
C TRP A 73 -2.12 -22.77 4.41
N ILE A 74 -3.16 -23.01 5.21
CA ILE A 74 -3.77 -21.98 6.10
C ILE A 74 -2.74 -21.43 7.07
N LYS A 75 -1.88 -22.29 7.64
CA LYS A 75 -0.77 -21.87 8.52
C LYS A 75 0.27 -21.05 7.76
N LEU A 76 0.52 -21.37 6.49
CA LEU A 76 1.47 -20.65 5.65
C LEU A 76 0.95 -19.26 5.28
N VAL A 77 -0.34 -19.14 4.92
CA VAL A 77 -1.01 -17.85 4.67
C VAL A 77 -0.98 -16.97 5.93
N ILE A 78 -1.33 -17.54 7.09
CA ILE A 78 -1.28 -16.83 8.38
C ILE A 78 0.15 -16.43 8.71
N GLY A 79 1.14 -17.29 8.49
CA GLY A 79 2.55 -17.00 8.73
C GLY A 79 3.08 -15.86 7.86
N VAL A 80 2.73 -15.84 6.58
CA VAL A 80 3.12 -14.75 5.67
C VAL A 80 2.42 -13.44 6.04
N LEU A 81 1.12 -13.50 6.40
CA LEU A 81 0.38 -12.33 6.87
C LEU A 81 1.01 -11.75 8.14
N PHE A 82 1.38 -12.62 9.09
CA PHE A 82 2.03 -12.22 10.33
C PHE A 82 3.43 -11.65 10.08
N LEU A 83 4.19 -12.25 9.16
CA LEU A 83 5.50 -11.75 8.76
C LEU A 83 5.40 -10.37 8.09
N ALA A 84 4.37 -10.16 7.26
CA ALA A 84 4.09 -8.86 6.64
C ALA A 84 3.72 -7.79 7.69
N LEU A 85 2.92 -8.15 8.71
CA LEU A 85 2.61 -7.25 9.82
C LEU A 85 3.85 -6.95 10.68
N ALA A 86 4.73 -7.93 10.90
CA ALA A 86 5.96 -7.75 11.65
C ALA A 86 6.97 -6.83 10.93
N ILE A 87 7.05 -6.92 9.60
CA ILE A 87 7.91 -6.04 8.79
C ILE A 87 7.25 -4.67 8.56
N GLY A 88 5.93 -4.63 8.62
CA GLY A 88 5.09 -3.44 8.43
C GLY A 88 5.07 -2.47 9.62
N GLU A 89 6.10 -2.45 10.47
CA GLU A 89 6.26 -1.45 11.52
C GLU A 89 7.09 -0.28 10.96
N PRO A 90 6.47 0.75 10.33
CA PRO A 90 7.18 1.93 9.91
C PRO A 90 7.64 2.65 11.16
N SER A 91 8.95 2.56 11.41
CA SER A 91 9.67 3.34 12.41
C SER A 91 9.13 4.77 12.45
N THR A 92 8.36 5.09 13.48
CA THR A 92 8.08 6.45 13.95
C THR A 92 9.35 7.01 14.59
N ALA A 93 10.45 7.01 13.84
CA ALA A 93 11.66 7.73 14.18
C ALA A 93 11.60 9.12 13.53
N SER A 94 10.67 9.94 14.01
CA SER A 94 10.83 11.40 13.98
C SER A 94 10.30 12.00 15.27
N GLY A 95 10.80 11.46 16.39
CA GLY A 95 11.06 12.31 17.54
C GLY A 95 12.11 13.33 17.14
N ARG A 96 11.69 14.58 16.92
CA ARG A 96 12.37 15.81 17.32
C ARG A 96 11.39 16.97 17.19
N THR A 97 10.45 17.01 18.13
CA THR A 97 10.13 18.27 18.78
C THR A 97 11.39 18.70 19.53
N CYS A 98 12.23 19.52 18.91
CA CYS A 98 13.16 20.38 19.63
C CYS A 98 13.07 21.76 19.00
N GLY A 99 12.71 22.71 19.85
CA GLY A 99 12.18 24.01 19.48
C GLY A 99 13.00 24.80 18.46
N SER A 100 12.29 25.44 17.55
CA SER A 100 12.65 26.79 17.11
C SER A 100 11.67 27.78 17.76
N GLY A 101 11.69 27.79 19.09
CA GLY A 101 11.35 29.00 19.83
C GLY A 101 12.56 29.92 19.79
N ARG A 102 12.31 31.20 19.47
CA ARG A 102 13.24 32.35 19.45
C ARG A 102 14.01 32.56 18.16
N GLU A 103 13.40 33.33 17.25
CA GLU A 103 14.01 34.55 16.67
C GLU A 103 13.25 35.11 15.46
N TRP A 104 11.93 35.28 15.56
CA TRP A 104 11.25 36.28 14.71
C TRP A 104 11.48 37.66 15.32
N GLY A 105 12.64 38.21 14.99
CA GLY A 105 13.09 39.53 15.36
C GLY A 105 12.04 40.58 15.05
N ARG A 106 11.36 41.05 16.10
CA ARG A 106 10.83 42.41 16.17
C ARG A 106 11.98 43.40 15.97
N ARG A 107 12.29 43.72 14.71
CA ARG A 107 12.94 44.97 14.33
C ARG A 107 12.25 45.51 13.08
N ARG A 108 11.01 45.94 13.23
CA ARG A 108 10.48 47.01 12.39
C ARG A 108 10.78 48.33 13.11
N PRO A 109 11.67 49.18 12.59
CA PRO A 109 11.86 50.51 13.14
C PRO A 109 10.59 51.37 12.94
N SER A 110 10.31 52.16 13.98
CA SER A 110 9.22 53.13 14.12
C SER A 110 9.16 54.15 12.97
N PRO A 111 7.95 54.65 12.60
CA PRO A 111 7.70 55.53 11.44
C PRO A 111 8.29 56.97 11.51
N ALA A 112 9.17 57.28 12.47
CA ALA A 112 9.68 58.64 12.67
C ALA A 112 10.72 59.12 11.63
N ARG A 113 11.02 58.34 10.58
CA ARG A 113 12.05 58.66 9.59
C ARG A 113 11.50 58.91 8.17
N LEU A 114 10.26 59.39 8.05
CA LEU A 114 9.66 59.77 6.77
C LEU A 114 9.35 61.28 6.63
N GLN A 115 9.57 62.11 7.64
CA GLN A 115 9.27 63.56 7.59
C GLN A 115 10.45 64.47 7.19
N ARG A 116 11.59 63.93 6.74
CA ARG A 116 12.77 64.75 6.39
C ARG A 116 13.13 64.77 4.90
N VAL A 117 12.22 64.36 4.01
CA VAL A 117 12.47 64.25 2.55
C VAL A 117 11.57 65.18 1.72
N ILE A 118 10.69 65.97 2.34
CA ILE A 118 9.80 66.90 1.63
C ILE A 118 9.92 68.31 2.21
N THR A 119 11.15 68.81 2.28
CA THR A 119 11.41 70.26 2.36
C THR A 119 12.47 70.59 1.32
#